data_AF-A0A4Z2BRX7-F1
#
_entry.id   AF-A0A4Z2BRX7-F1
#
_cell.length_a   1.000
_cell.length_b   1.000
_cell.length_c   1.000
_cell.angle_alpha   90.00
_cell.angle_beta   90.00
_cell.angle_gamma   90.00
#
_symmetry.space_group_name_H-M   'P 1'
#
loop_
_entity.id
_entity.type
_entity.pdbx_description
1 polymer ?
#
loop_
_entity_poly.entity_id
_entity_poly.type
_entity_poly.pdbx_seq_one_letter_code
_entity_poly.pdbx_strand_id
1 'polypeptide(L)'
;MRDRLSNLQELSSNHVEPMEYAESTSSDSFSNVDLEDELEHEAVVFDNSPALEEIFSQSQEMHRDIQLIRLEVKRLREQNSRMLHGVTTMSTIKKDSNAIGADIKARAESVLTRLKEMDNTAHKLEEQHGSNSAITRISRTQYACLSNGFRDSMFDYNEAEMTHRENCKAQIQRQMEIVGREVTGEDVDEMIESGNWYVFNDNIVSEGKTARSALCQIEKRHQELVDLETRIKGIHEIFLDIALLVEEQGPMLTSIQTNVQKTDECIQEAIVKLGRAKRYDKNNPFKKMFCSCFPCYN
;
A
#
# COMPACT_ATOMS: atom_id res chain seq x y z
N MET A 1 25.62 -19.87 -9.71
CA MET A 1 24.34 -19.88 -10.45
C MET A 1 24.24 -21.20 -11.17
N ARG A 2 23.32 -22.09 -10.75
CA ARG A 2 23.11 -23.39 -11.40
C ARG A 2 22.19 -23.19 -12.60
N ASP A 3 22.69 -23.62 -13.75
CA ASP A 3 22.03 -23.55 -15.04
C ASP A 3 20.76 -24.40 -15.05
N ARG A 4 19.62 -23.76 -15.36
CA ARG A 4 18.30 -24.40 -15.38
C ARG A 4 17.94 -24.96 -16.77
N LEU A 5 18.77 -24.70 -17.77
CA LEU A 5 18.55 -25.19 -19.14
C LEU A 5 18.78 -26.70 -19.25
N SER A 6 19.72 -27.24 -18.46
CA SER A 6 20.13 -28.65 -18.51
C SER A 6 19.04 -29.60 -17.99
N ASN A 7 18.29 -29.18 -16.96
CA ASN A 7 17.19 -29.98 -16.39
C ASN A 7 15.99 -30.13 -17.35
N LEU A 8 15.79 -29.18 -18.26
CA LEU A 8 14.72 -29.27 -19.27
C LEU A 8 15.10 -30.20 -20.44
N GLN A 9 16.40 -30.37 -20.70
CA GLN A 9 16.87 -31.30 -21.73
C GLN A 9 16.88 -32.76 -21.26
N GLU A 10 17.12 -33.03 -19.97
CA GLU A 10 17.01 -34.40 -19.42
C GLU A 10 15.57 -34.93 -19.41
N LEU A 11 14.57 -34.08 -19.15
CA LEU A 11 13.16 -34.46 -19.21
C LEU A 11 12.66 -34.73 -20.64
N SER A 12 13.30 -34.14 -21.65
CA SER A 12 12.99 -34.37 -23.05
C SER A 12 13.58 -35.68 -23.60
N SER A 13 14.56 -36.29 -22.91
CA SER A 13 15.30 -37.46 -23.39
C SER A 13 14.70 -38.80 -22.95
N ASN A 14 13.76 -38.81 -22.00
CA ASN A 14 13.15 -40.05 -21.53
C ASN A 14 11.92 -40.40 -22.38
N HIS A 15 12.15 -41.42 -23.21
CA HIS A 15 11.21 -42.19 -24.01
C HIS A 15 9.85 -42.36 -23.32
N VAL A 16 8.81 -41.71 -23.85
CA VAL A 16 7.42 -41.97 -23.48
C VAL A 16 6.93 -43.09 -24.38
N GLU A 17 6.66 -44.26 -23.79
CA GLU A 17 6.02 -45.39 -24.47
C GLU A 17 4.67 -44.97 -25.07
N PRO A 18 4.27 -45.52 -26.24
CA PRO A 18 2.97 -45.25 -26.82
C PRO A 18 1.87 -45.94 -26.00
N MET A 19 0.97 -45.16 -25.40
CA MET A 19 -0.25 -45.68 -24.77
C MET A 19 -1.24 -46.07 -25.88
N GLU A 20 -1.39 -47.38 -26.12
CA GLU A 20 -2.41 -47.94 -27.02
C GLU A 20 -3.82 -47.62 -26.50
N TYR A 21 -4.61 -46.90 -27.31
CA TYR A 21 -6.05 -46.83 -27.13
C TYR A 21 -6.71 -47.88 -28.02
N ALA A 22 -7.44 -48.80 -27.39
CA ALA A 22 -8.22 -49.83 -28.06
C ALA A 22 -9.23 -49.22 -29.06
N GLU A 23 -9.23 -49.74 -30.29
CA GLU A 23 -10.32 -49.57 -31.24
C GLU A 23 -11.60 -50.14 -30.64
N SER A 24 -12.61 -49.28 -30.49
CA SER A 24 -14.00 -49.72 -30.34
C SER A 24 -14.77 -49.30 -31.58
N THR A 25 -15.34 -50.33 -32.20
CA THR A 25 -16.05 -50.36 -33.46
C THR A 25 -17.37 -49.58 -33.41
N SER A 26 -17.69 -49.00 -34.57
CA SER A 26 -18.90 -48.29 -35.00
C SER A 26 -20.24 -48.64 -34.32
N SER A 27 -21.02 -47.60 -34.01
CA SER A 27 -22.44 -47.57 -34.38
C SER A 27 -22.90 -46.12 -34.57
N ASP A 28 -23.52 -45.88 -35.71
CA ASP A 28 -24.15 -44.64 -36.15
C ASP A 28 -25.15 -44.10 -35.13
N SER A 29 -25.08 -42.79 -34.85
CA SER A 29 -26.27 -41.97 -34.67
C SER A 29 -25.87 -40.50 -34.80
N PHE A 30 -26.28 -39.88 -35.90
CA PHE A 30 -26.23 -38.45 -36.09
C PHE A 30 -27.09 -37.76 -35.02
N SER A 31 -26.48 -37.23 -33.97
CA SER A 31 -27.11 -36.18 -33.18
C SER A 31 -26.54 -34.83 -33.60
N ASN A 32 -27.29 -34.13 -34.45
CA ASN A 32 -27.30 -32.69 -34.39
C ASN A 32 -27.83 -32.33 -33.00
N VAL A 33 -26.93 -32.16 -32.03
CA VAL A 33 -27.26 -31.47 -30.79
C VAL A 33 -27.25 -29.99 -31.16
N ASP A 34 -28.44 -29.45 -31.36
CA ASP A 34 -28.68 -28.00 -31.43
C ASP A 34 -27.98 -27.35 -30.24
N LEU A 35 -26.93 -26.59 -30.53
CA LEU A 35 -26.34 -25.65 -29.59
C LEU A 35 -27.23 -24.41 -29.58
N GLU A 36 -28.34 -24.47 -28.85
CA GLU A 36 -29.23 -23.32 -28.57
C GLU A 36 -28.64 -22.33 -27.55
N ASP A 37 -27.38 -22.48 -27.11
CA ASP A 37 -26.68 -21.41 -26.39
C ASP A 37 -25.90 -20.56 -27.41
N GLU A 38 -26.61 -19.60 -27.99
CA GLU A 38 -26.02 -18.45 -28.66
C GLU A 38 -25.19 -17.68 -27.62
N LEU A 39 -23.94 -18.11 -27.40
CA LEU A 39 -22.99 -17.35 -26.60
C LEU A 39 -22.74 -16.04 -27.35
N GLU A 40 -23.37 -14.97 -26.87
CA GLU A 40 -23.04 -13.60 -27.25
C GLU A 40 -21.53 -13.47 -27.09
N HIS A 41 -20.81 -13.43 -28.22
CA HIS A 41 -19.39 -13.13 -28.23
C HIS A 41 -19.27 -11.65 -27.92
N GLU A 42 -19.35 -11.30 -26.64
CA GLU A 42 -19.05 -9.96 -26.17
C GLU A 42 -17.54 -9.75 -26.34
N ALA A 43 -17.18 -8.95 -27.34
CA ALA A 43 -15.79 -8.56 -27.57
C ALA A 43 -15.21 -8.00 -26.26
N VAL A 44 -13.95 -8.32 -25.94
CA VAL A 44 -13.22 -7.64 -24.87
C VAL A 44 -13.02 -6.18 -25.31
N VAL A 45 -14.03 -5.35 -25.04
CA VAL A 45 -13.93 -3.90 -25.17
C VAL A 45 -12.99 -3.48 -24.05
N PHE A 46 -11.79 -3.03 -24.42
CA PHE A 46 -10.98 -2.24 -23.50
C PHE A 46 -11.81 -1.01 -23.17
N ASP A 47 -12.41 -1.02 -21.98
CA ASP A 47 -13.28 0.04 -21.50
C ASP A 47 -12.41 1.27 -21.20
N ASN A 48 -12.06 2.02 -22.24
CA ASN A 48 -11.44 3.34 -22.14
C ASN A 48 -12.51 4.37 -21.74
N SER A 49 -13.32 4.03 -20.74
CA SER A 49 -14.34 4.92 -20.21
C SER A 49 -13.65 6.15 -19.61
N PRO A 50 -14.17 7.36 -19.86
CA PRO A 50 -13.64 8.58 -19.24
C PRO A 50 -13.61 8.49 -17.70
N ALA A 51 -14.52 7.71 -17.11
CA ALA A 51 -14.56 7.49 -15.66
C ALA A 51 -13.36 6.65 -15.16
N LEU A 52 -12.88 5.70 -15.97
CA LEU A 52 -11.73 4.87 -15.61
C LEU A 52 -10.42 5.68 -15.67
N GLU A 53 -10.28 6.54 -16.69
CA GLU A 53 -9.15 7.46 -16.80
C GLU A 53 -9.09 8.43 -15.61
N GLU A 54 -10.24 8.95 -15.18
CA GLU A 54 -10.34 9.81 -14.01
C GLU A 54 -9.89 9.09 -12.73
N ILE A 55 -10.37 7.85 -12.49
CA ILE A 55 -9.95 7.03 -11.34
C ILE A 55 -8.42 6.86 -11.35
N PHE A 56 -7.84 6.49 -12.48
CA PHE A 56 -6.39 6.27 -12.55
C PHE A 56 -5.58 7.54 -12.37
N SER A 57 -6.04 8.66 -12.94
CA SER A 57 -5.41 9.96 -12.75
C SER A 57 -5.40 10.37 -11.28
N GLN A 58 -6.57 10.34 -10.62
CA GLN A 58 -6.70 10.63 -9.19
C GLN A 58 -5.84 9.69 -8.33
N SER A 59 -5.86 8.39 -8.65
CA SER A 59 -5.06 7.39 -7.94
C SER A 59 -3.56 7.63 -8.07
N GLN A 60 -3.10 8.01 -9.27
CA GLN A 60 -1.68 8.28 -9.52
C GLN A 60 -1.20 9.51 -8.77
N GLU A 61 -2.01 10.57 -8.68
CA GLU A 61 -1.68 11.75 -7.88
C GLU A 61 -1.64 11.43 -6.39
N MET A 62 -2.63 10.71 -5.85
CA MET A 62 -2.61 10.27 -4.45
C MET A 62 -1.40 9.39 -4.14
N HIS A 63 -1.02 8.48 -5.04
CA HIS A 63 0.21 7.69 -4.89
C HIS A 63 1.44 8.60 -4.77
N ARG A 64 1.55 9.64 -5.58
CA ARG A 64 2.65 10.61 -5.50
C ARG A 64 2.65 11.32 -4.15
N ASP A 65 1.51 11.80 -3.68
CA ASP A 65 1.40 12.48 -2.39
C ASP A 65 1.79 11.57 -1.22
N ILE A 66 1.34 10.30 -1.23
CA ILE A 66 1.73 9.30 -0.22
C ILE A 66 3.25 9.04 -0.26
N GLN A 67 3.86 8.93 -1.44
CA GLN A 67 5.33 8.78 -1.54
C GLN A 67 6.08 10.03 -1.04
N LEU A 68 5.55 11.23 -1.29
CA LEU A 68 6.11 12.47 -0.77
C LEU A 68 6.03 12.51 0.77
N ILE A 69 4.90 12.10 1.37
CA ILE A 69 4.78 11.96 2.83
C ILE A 69 5.87 11.02 3.35
N ARG A 70 6.05 9.84 2.75
CA ARG A 70 7.11 8.89 3.15
C ARG A 70 8.51 9.49 3.07
N LEU A 71 8.80 10.27 2.03
CA LEU A 71 10.08 10.96 1.88
C LEU A 71 10.28 12.04 2.95
N GLU A 72 9.25 12.81 3.25
CA GLU A 72 9.27 13.84 4.29
C GLU A 72 9.46 13.21 5.68
N VAL A 73 8.82 12.07 5.97
CA VAL A 73 9.03 11.29 7.21
C VAL A 73 10.48 10.83 7.34
N LYS A 74 11.08 10.30 6.27
CA LYS A 74 12.51 9.94 6.27
C LYS A 74 13.39 11.15 6.56
N ARG A 75 13.10 12.30 5.91
CA ARG A 75 13.82 13.55 6.15
C ARG A 75 13.68 14.02 7.60
N LEU A 76 12.49 13.88 8.19
CA LEU A 76 12.24 14.20 9.59
C LEU A 76 13.09 13.33 10.53
N ARG A 77 13.12 12.01 10.31
CA ARG A 77 13.97 11.08 11.08
C ARG A 77 15.45 11.48 11.03
N GLU A 78 15.94 11.85 9.84
CA GLU A 78 17.31 12.33 9.67
C GLU A 78 17.59 13.65 10.42
N GLN A 79 16.67 14.61 10.36
CA GLN A 79 16.81 15.88 11.09
C GLN A 79 16.81 15.65 12.61
N ASN A 80 15.86 14.85 13.10
CA ASN A 80 15.75 14.51 14.53
C ASN A 80 17.02 13.81 15.03
N SER A 81 17.57 12.87 14.24
CA SER A 81 18.85 12.22 14.56
C SER A 81 20.02 13.20 14.59
N ARG A 82 20.15 14.11 13.62
CA ARG A 82 21.25 15.11 13.60
C ARG A 82 21.18 16.06 14.79
N MET A 83 19.97 16.49 15.15
CA MET A 83 19.73 17.36 16.31
C MET A 83 20.10 16.67 17.63
N LEU A 84 19.86 15.36 17.73
CA LEU A 84 20.24 14.54 18.88
C LEU A 84 21.76 14.47 19.07
N HIS A 85 22.52 14.27 17.99
CA HIS A 85 23.98 14.09 18.02
C HIS A 85 24.76 15.41 18.13
N GLY A 86 24.09 16.55 18.24
CA GLY A 86 24.75 17.85 18.40
C GLY A 86 25.56 18.31 17.18
N VAL A 87 25.43 17.63 16.02
CA VAL A 87 26.05 18.04 14.75
C VAL A 87 25.25 19.21 14.18
N THR A 88 25.32 20.35 14.87
CA THR A 88 24.69 21.60 14.44
C THR A 88 25.68 22.37 13.59
N THR A 89 26.09 21.81 12.45
CA THR A 89 26.64 22.65 11.40
C THR A 89 25.47 23.48 10.87
N MET A 90 25.49 24.78 11.16
CA MET A 90 24.53 25.74 10.62
C MET A 90 24.67 25.75 9.09
N SER A 91 23.73 25.10 8.40
CA SER A 91 23.57 25.32 6.96
C SER A 91 22.24 26.04 6.75
N THR A 92 22.27 27.04 5.88
CA THR A 92 21.16 27.90 5.47
C THR A 92 20.07 27.18 4.67
N ILE A 93 20.19 25.86 4.49
CA ILE A 93 19.25 24.97 3.76
C ILE A 93 18.73 23.91 4.75
N LYS A 94 18.34 24.31 5.95
CA LYS A 94 17.68 23.42 6.91
C LYS A 94 16.21 23.79 6.98
N LYS A 95 15.36 22.90 6.46
CA LYS A 95 13.93 22.94 6.76
C LYS A 95 13.78 22.51 8.22
N ASP A 96 13.21 23.38 9.03
CA ASP A 96 12.90 23.12 10.44
C ASP A 96 11.99 21.88 10.57
N SER A 97 12.20 21.04 11.58
CA SER A 97 11.37 19.84 11.84
C SER A 97 9.89 20.21 11.93
N ASN A 98 9.57 21.39 12.48
CA ASN A 98 8.21 21.92 12.51
C ASN A 98 7.64 22.18 11.11
N ALA A 99 8.43 22.76 10.21
CA ALA A 99 8.01 22.98 8.83
C ALA A 99 7.80 21.65 8.08
N ILE A 100 8.66 20.65 8.33
CA ILE A 100 8.48 19.29 7.77
C ILE A 100 7.17 18.67 8.28
N GLY A 101 6.90 18.76 9.59
CA GLY A 101 5.66 18.25 10.18
C GLY A 101 4.41 18.96 9.64
N ALA A 102 4.46 20.28 9.47
CA ALA A 102 3.37 21.05 8.87
C ALA A 102 3.09 20.65 7.41
N ASP A 103 4.15 20.44 6.61
CA ASP A 103 4.01 19.96 5.22
C ASP A 103 3.42 18.54 5.16
N ILE A 104 3.85 17.65 6.06
CA ILE A 104 3.29 16.30 6.18
C ILE A 104 1.80 16.38 6.51
N LYS A 105 1.43 17.19 7.50
CA LYS A 105 0.03 17.40 7.91
C LYS A 105 -0.82 17.90 6.74
N ALA A 106 -0.41 18.97 6.06
CA ALA A 106 -1.16 19.55 4.95
C ALA A 106 -1.35 18.54 3.80
N ARG A 107 -0.33 17.74 3.48
CA ARG A 107 -0.46 16.66 2.48
C ARG A 107 -1.40 15.56 2.95
N ALA A 108 -1.31 15.17 4.22
CA ALA A 108 -2.16 14.13 4.78
C ALA A 108 -3.65 14.53 4.76
N GLU A 109 -3.97 15.78 5.09
CA GLU A 109 -5.34 16.33 4.98
C GLU A 109 -5.83 16.34 3.52
N SER A 110 -4.96 16.69 2.57
CA SER A 110 -5.27 16.64 1.14
C SER A 110 -5.54 15.20 0.68
N VAL A 111 -4.68 14.24 1.04
CA VAL A 111 -4.88 12.81 0.71
C VAL A 111 -6.17 12.28 1.32
N LEU A 112 -6.48 12.66 2.56
CA LEU A 112 -7.69 12.23 3.25
C LEU A 112 -8.95 12.73 2.53
N THR A 113 -8.96 14.00 2.11
CA THR A 113 -10.08 14.59 1.36
C THR A 113 -10.31 13.82 0.05
N ARG A 114 -9.23 13.55 -0.69
CA ARG A 114 -9.28 12.83 -1.97
C ARG A 114 -9.68 11.36 -1.80
N LEU A 115 -9.28 10.70 -0.71
CA LEU A 115 -9.73 9.34 -0.38
C LEU A 115 -11.23 9.30 -0.14
N LYS A 116 -11.78 10.26 0.61
CA LYS A 116 -13.23 10.40 0.82
C LYS A 116 -13.98 10.65 -0.48
N GLU A 117 -13.44 11.46 -1.39
CA GLU A 117 -14.02 11.68 -2.72
C GLU A 117 -14.00 10.43 -3.60
N MET A 118 -12.89 9.69 -3.59
CA MET A 118 -12.75 8.45 -4.36
C MET A 118 -13.67 7.34 -3.82
N ASP A 119 -13.86 7.26 -2.50
CA ASP A 119 -14.80 6.33 -1.89
C ASP A 119 -16.25 6.61 -2.32
N ASN A 120 -16.67 7.88 -2.25
CA ASN A 120 -17.97 8.33 -2.76
C ASN A 120 -18.15 8.01 -4.26
N THR A 121 -17.08 8.14 -5.04
CA THR A 121 -17.08 7.81 -6.47
C THR A 121 -17.23 6.30 -6.69
N ALA A 122 -16.54 5.47 -5.89
CA ALA A 122 -16.66 4.03 -5.93
C ALA A 122 -18.09 3.57 -5.60
N HIS A 123 -18.74 4.18 -4.60
CA HIS A 123 -20.14 3.93 -4.26
C HIS A 123 -21.11 4.28 -5.40
N LYS A 124 -20.96 5.47 -6.02
CA LYS A 124 -21.79 5.86 -7.18
C LYS A 124 -21.63 4.91 -8.36
N LEU A 125 -20.40 4.48 -8.64
CA LEU A 125 -20.13 3.53 -9.73
C LEU A 125 -20.76 2.16 -9.45
N GLU A 126 -20.75 1.72 -8.19
CA GLU A 126 -21.45 0.51 -7.76
C GLU A 126 -22.96 0.62 -7.95
N GLU A 127 -23.58 1.74 -7.60
CA GLU A 127 -25.02 1.96 -7.79
C GLU A 127 -25.40 1.95 -9.29
N GLN A 128 -24.55 2.51 -10.14
CA GLN A 128 -24.82 2.65 -11.58
C GLN A 128 -24.56 1.37 -12.39
N HIS A 129 -23.45 0.68 -12.12
CA HIS A 129 -22.98 -0.45 -12.95
C HIS A 129 -23.09 -1.80 -12.22
N GLY A 130 -23.48 -1.78 -10.94
CA GLY A 130 -23.49 -2.94 -10.07
C GLY A 130 -22.13 -3.27 -9.46
N SER A 131 -22.16 -4.02 -8.36
CA SER A 131 -20.97 -4.41 -7.58
C SER A 131 -19.96 -5.29 -8.35
N ASN A 132 -20.42 -5.99 -9.40
CA ASN A 132 -19.59 -6.91 -10.18
C ASN A 132 -18.97 -6.30 -11.44
N SER A 133 -19.29 -5.02 -11.75
CA SER A 133 -18.70 -4.33 -12.90
C SER A 133 -17.18 -4.17 -12.74
N ALA A 134 -16.44 -4.24 -13.85
CA ALA A 134 -15.00 -4.06 -13.88
C ALA A 134 -14.59 -2.69 -13.30
N ILE A 135 -15.29 -1.61 -13.68
CA ILE A 135 -14.97 -0.26 -13.20
C ILE A 135 -15.15 -0.13 -11.69
N THR A 136 -16.24 -0.69 -11.14
CA THR A 136 -16.50 -0.72 -9.70
C THR A 136 -15.40 -1.47 -8.95
N ARG A 137 -14.97 -2.63 -9.48
CA ARG A 137 -13.87 -3.42 -8.89
C ARG A 137 -12.54 -2.68 -8.92
N ILE A 138 -12.23 -2.00 -10.03
CA ILE A 138 -11.00 -1.22 -10.16
C ILE A 138 -11.03 -0.06 -9.17
N SER A 139 -12.10 0.74 -9.16
CA SER A 139 -12.25 1.90 -8.25
C SER A 139 -12.05 1.49 -6.78
N ARG A 140 -12.73 0.41 -6.38
CA ARG A 140 -12.61 -0.17 -5.03
C ARG A 140 -11.18 -0.60 -4.73
N THR A 141 -10.57 -1.40 -5.61
CA THR A 141 -9.21 -1.90 -5.39
C THR A 141 -8.19 -0.76 -5.24
N GLN A 142 -8.31 0.30 -6.06
CA GLN A 142 -7.48 1.51 -5.93
C GLN A 142 -7.68 2.19 -4.58
N TYR A 143 -8.93 2.36 -4.14
CA TYR A 143 -9.26 2.92 -2.83
C TYR A 143 -8.65 2.15 -1.66
N ALA A 144 -8.79 0.82 -1.61
CA ALA A 144 -8.16 0.03 -0.54
C ALA A 144 -6.63 0.12 -0.60
N CYS A 145 -6.03 0.06 -1.79
CA CYS A 145 -4.57 0.13 -1.92
C CYS A 145 -4.03 1.47 -1.39
N LEU A 146 -4.65 2.57 -1.79
CA LEU A 146 -4.26 3.92 -1.39
C LEU A 146 -4.53 4.18 0.08
N SER A 147 -5.68 3.75 0.61
CA SER A 147 -6.02 3.89 2.03
C SER A 147 -5.04 3.15 2.93
N ASN A 148 -4.65 1.93 2.58
CA ASN A 148 -3.63 1.18 3.31
C ASN A 148 -2.25 1.84 3.19
N GLY A 149 -1.85 2.26 1.98
CA GLY A 149 -0.58 2.95 1.77
C GLY A 149 -0.47 4.26 2.55
N PHE A 150 -1.56 5.02 2.63
CA PHE A 150 -1.67 6.26 3.41
C PHE A 150 -1.58 5.98 4.91
N ARG A 151 -2.40 5.03 5.41
CA ARG A 151 -2.37 4.55 6.78
C ARG A 151 -0.95 4.21 7.22
N ASP A 152 -0.26 3.34 6.49
CA ASP A 152 1.09 2.90 6.84
C ASP A 152 2.08 4.08 6.89
N SER A 153 1.94 5.04 5.97
CA SER A 153 2.80 6.24 5.95
C SER A 153 2.56 7.15 7.15
N MET A 154 1.32 7.24 7.63
CA MET A 154 0.99 8.01 8.84
C MET A 154 1.43 7.28 10.11
N PHE A 155 1.35 5.94 10.14
CA PHE A 155 1.95 5.16 11.23
C PHE A 155 3.47 5.35 11.29
N ASP A 156 4.16 5.32 10.16
CA ASP A 156 5.61 5.61 10.07
C ASP A 156 5.94 7.02 10.61
N TYR A 157 5.10 8.01 10.31
CA TYR A 157 5.24 9.37 10.84
C TYR A 157 5.10 9.40 12.36
N ASN A 158 4.03 8.80 12.89
CA ASN A 158 3.81 8.75 14.34
C ASN A 158 4.94 8.01 15.06
N GLU A 159 5.42 6.90 14.52
CA GLU A 159 6.58 6.19 15.06
C GLU A 159 7.84 7.07 15.08
N ALA A 160 8.08 7.86 14.04
CA ALA A 160 9.20 8.79 13.98
C ALA A 160 9.14 9.86 15.10
N GLU A 161 7.95 10.42 15.32
CA GLU A 161 7.69 11.43 16.34
C GLU A 161 7.80 10.82 17.76
N MET A 162 7.22 9.65 18.00
CA MET A 162 7.33 8.94 19.27
C MET A 162 8.77 8.54 19.59
N THR A 163 9.53 8.07 18.60
CA THR A 163 10.96 7.78 18.76
C THR A 163 11.73 9.06 19.13
N HIS A 164 11.38 10.20 18.53
CA HIS A 164 12.01 11.46 18.86
C HIS A 164 11.66 11.94 20.28
N ARG A 165 10.42 11.72 20.74
CA ARG A 165 9.96 11.97 22.11
C ARG A 165 10.86 11.26 23.12
N GLU A 166 11.00 9.95 22.96
CA GLU A 166 11.78 9.11 23.89
C GLU A 166 13.26 9.50 23.89
N ASN A 167 13.81 9.86 22.73
CA ASN A 167 15.18 10.36 22.66
C ASN A 167 15.38 11.69 23.40
N CYS A 168 14.43 12.64 23.29
CA CYS A 168 14.50 13.90 24.02
C CYS A 168 14.38 13.67 25.54
N LYS A 169 13.45 12.80 25.95
CA LYS A 169 13.26 12.38 27.34
C LYS A 169 14.54 11.78 27.93
N ALA A 170 15.14 10.81 27.24
CA ALA A 170 16.39 10.19 27.68
C ALA A 170 17.55 11.20 27.76
N GLN A 171 17.61 12.18 26.86
CA GLN A 171 18.61 13.25 26.94
C GLN A 171 18.39 14.15 28.15
N ILE A 172 17.15 14.55 28.45
CA ILE A 172 16.84 15.36 29.64
C ILE A 172 17.29 14.61 30.90
N GLN A 173 16.92 13.34 31.05
CA GLN A 173 17.33 12.52 32.21
C GLN A 173 18.85 12.49 32.36
N ARG A 174 19.58 12.22 31.27
CA ARG A 174 21.05 12.21 31.27
C ARG A 174 21.64 13.57 31.64
N GLN A 175 21.06 14.68 31.17
CA GLN A 175 21.53 16.02 31.54
C GLN A 175 21.25 16.33 33.02
N MET A 176 20.15 15.84 33.58
CA MET A 176 19.84 15.99 35.01
C MET A 176 20.83 15.20 35.88
N GLU A 177 21.20 13.99 35.47
CA GLU A 177 22.25 13.20 36.15
C GLU A 177 23.60 13.94 36.18
N ILE A 178 23.97 14.62 35.10
CA ILE A 178 25.21 15.44 35.04
C ILE A 178 25.17 16.59 36.05
N VAL A 179 23.98 17.14 36.30
CA VAL A 179 23.76 18.19 37.29
C VAL A 179 23.66 17.61 38.72
N GLY A 180 23.66 16.29 38.86
CA GLY A 180 23.66 15.58 40.14
C GLY A 180 22.25 15.33 40.71
N ARG A 181 21.21 15.39 39.86
CA ARG A 181 19.84 15.07 40.24
C ARG A 181 19.35 13.86 39.46
N GLU A 182 18.93 12.84 40.18
CA GLU A 182 18.26 11.69 39.58
C GLU A 182 16.81 12.09 39.27
N VAL A 183 16.39 11.86 38.03
CA VAL A 183 15.06 12.20 37.51
C VAL A 183 14.53 11.01 36.73
N THR A 184 13.37 10.50 37.15
CA THR A 184 12.73 9.36 36.51
C THR A 184 12.06 9.77 35.20
N GLY A 185 11.65 8.80 34.40
CA GLY A 185 10.94 9.10 33.15
C GLY A 185 9.59 9.75 33.41
N GLU A 186 8.92 9.35 34.49
CA GLU A 186 7.62 9.88 34.91
C GLU A 186 7.75 11.35 35.31
N ASP A 187 8.82 11.72 36.03
CA ASP A 187 9.10 13.13 36.38
C ASP A 187 9.28 14.02 35.14
N VAL A 188 9.89 13.48 34.07
CA VAL A 188 10.04 14.22 32.80
C VAL A 188 8.70 14.33 32.08
N ASP A 189 7.84 13.31 32.14
CA ASP A 189 6.49 13.39 31.57
C ASP A 189 5.64 14.44 32.32
N GLU A 190 5.69 14.45 33.65
CA GLU A 190 5.00 15.45 34.48
C GLU A 190 5.50 16.88 34.18
N MET A 191 6.80 17.05 33.93
CA MET A 191 7.36 18.33 33.48
C MET A 191 6.76 18.80 32.14
N ILE A 192 6.58 17.87 31.20
CA ILE A 192 5.98 18.19 29.90
C ILE A 192 4.51 18.57 30.09
N GLU A 193 3.74 17.78 30.85
CA GLU A 193 2.31 18.00 31.08
C GLU A 193 2.02 19.30 31.85
N SER A 194 2.82 19.60 32.86
CA SER A 194 2.72 20.84 33.64
C SER A 194 3.23 22.06 32.89
N GLY A 195 3.99 21.87 31.81
CA GLY A 195 4.68 22.94 31.08
C GLY A 195 5.70 23.71 31.91
N ASN A 196 6.06 23.20 33.10
CA ASN A 196 6.89 23.91 34.07
C ASN A 196 8.23 23.20 34.27
N TRP A 197 9.19 23.51 33.40
CA TRP A 197 10.55 22.98 33.53
C TRP A 197 11.33 23.53 34.73
N TYR A 198 10.90 24.65 35.32
CA TYR A 198 11.58 25.28 36.46
C TYR A 198 11.61 24.40 37.71
N VAL A 199 10.74 23.39 37.78
CA VAL A 199 10.77 22.33 38.81
C VAL A 199 12.16 21.65 38.88
N PHE A 200 12.91 21.68 37.77
CA PHE A 200 14.28 21.19 37.73
C PHE A 200 15.34 22.23 38.03
N ASN A 201 15.05 23.52 37.84
CA ASN A 201 15.99 24.61 38.04
C ASN A 201 16.12 25.04 39.52
N ASP A 202 15.04 24.92 40.30
CA ASP A 202 15.08 25.19 41.74
C ASP A 202 16.00 24.17 42.45
N ASN A 203 17.07 24.68 43.07
CA ASN A 203 18.14 23.96 43.77
C ASN A 203 19.36 23.50 42.96
N ILE A 204 19.45 23.80 41.65
CA ILE A 204 20.72 23.58 40.93
C ILE A 204 21.70 24.69 41.32
N VAL A 205 22.79 24.33 41.99
CA VAL A 205 23.93 25.22 42.21
C VAL A 205 24.53 25.56 40.84
N SER A 206 24.11 26.68 40.24
CA SER A 206 24.55 27.10 38.89
C SER A 206 26.03 27.53 38.80
N GLU A 207 26.81 27.25 39.84
CA GLU A 207 28.23 27.58 39.96
C GLU A 207 29.08 26.56 39.17
N GLY A 208 28.91 26.55 37.84
CA GLY A 208 29.73 25.72 36.96
C GLY A 208 29.35 25.89 35.49
N LYS A 209 30.37 26.00 34.62
CA LYS A 209 30.17 26.03 33.15
C LYS A 209 29.43 24.77 32.66
N THR A 210 29.69 23.63 33.29
CA THR A 210 29.04 22.34 32.98
C THR A 210 27.55 22.35 33.33
N ALA A 211 27.18 22.79 34.53
CA ALA A 211 25.79 22.86 34.97
C ALA A 211 24.96 23.80 34.09
N ARG A 212 25.50 24.98 33.75
CA ARG A 212 24.86 25.92 32.81
C ARG A 212 24.66 25.33 31.42
N SER A 213 25.66 24.60 30.91
CA SER A 213 25.55 23.93 29.60
C SER A 213 24.48 22.85 29.61
N ALA A 214 24.40 22.03 30.66
CA ALA A 214 23.39 20.99 30.82
C ALA A 214 21.98 21.60 30.87
N LEU A 215 21.79 22.66 31.66
CA LEU A 215 20.53 23.41 31.75
C LEU A 215 20.08 23.96 30.38
N CYS A 216 20.99 24.55 29.61
CA CYS A 216 20.67 25.04 28.27
C CYS A 216 20.27 23.91 27.30
N GLN A 217 20.86 22.72 27.45
CA GLN A 217 20.46 21.56 26.65
C GLN A 217 19.08 21.04 27.06
N ILE A 218 18.79 21.00 28.35
CA ILE A 218 17.47 20.62 28.89
C ILE A 218 16.39 21.56 28.34
N GLU A 219 16.61 22.88 28.41
CA GLU A 219 15.67 23.89 27.90
C GLU A 219 15.37 23.67 26.41
N LYS A 220 16.39 23.44 25.59
CA LYS A 220 16.21 23.15 24.15
C LYS A 220 15.42 21.87 23.91
N ARG A 221 15.72 20.79 24.64
CA ARG A 221 14.98 19.52 24.53
C ARG A 221 13.54 19.64 24.99
N HIS A 222 13.28 20.44 26.02
CA HIS A 222 11.93 20.74 26.48
C HIS A 222 11.13 21.47 25.39
N GLN A 223 11.71 22.50 24.76
CA GLN A 223 11.04 23.19 23.65
C GLN A 223 10.72 22.23 22.49
N GLU A 224 11.66 21.34 22.14
CA GLU A 224 11.43 20.33 21.11
C GLU A 224 10.30 19.34 21.46
N LEU A 225 10.16 18.98 22.74
CA LEU A 225 9.06 18.15 23.23
C LEU A 225 7.70 18.87 23.13
N VAL A 226 7.65 20.16 23.47
CA VAL A 226 6.42 20.97 23.35
C VAL A 226 5.98 21.08 21.88
N ASP A 227 6.94 21.36 20.99
CA ASP A 227 6.69 21.41 19.55
C ASP A 227 6.20 20.05 19.03
N LEU A 228 6.83 18.97 19.47
CA LEU A 228 6.47 17.59 19.15
C LEU A 228 5.04 17.25 19.57
N GLU A 229 4.64 17.61 20.79
CA GLU A 229 3.26 17.40 21.25
C GLU A 229 2.26 18.12 20.37
N THR A 230 2.58 19.35 19.94
CA THR A 230 1.72 20.12 19.05
C THR A 230 1.54 19.42 17.71
N ARG A 231 2.62 18.83 17.17
CA ARG A 231 2.57 18.04 15.92
C ARG A 231 1.78 16.74 16.09
N ILE A 232 1.97 16.00 17.17
CA ILE A 232 1.23 14.77 17.48
C ILE A 232 -0.27 15.06 17.67
N LYS A 233 -0.62 16.11 18.43
CA LYS A 233 -2.01 16.57 18.58
C LYS A 233 -2.59 16.97 17.22
N GLY A 234 -1.80 17.64 16.39
CA GLY A 234 -2.20 18.12 15.07
C GLY A 234 -2.56 17.02 14.06
N ILE A 235 -2.07 15.79 14.24
CA ILE A 235 -2.40 14.62 13.40
C ILE A 235 -3.43 13.68 14.05
N HIS A 236 -3.81 13.94 15.30
CA HIS A 236 -4.74 13.06 16.02
C HIS A 236 -6.07 12.94 15.29
N GLU A 237 -6.61 14.05 14.77
CA GLU A 237 -7.83 14.07 13.96
C GLU A 237 -7.69 13.20 12.70
N ILE A 238 -6.53 13.23 12.04
CA ILE A 238 -6.24 12.40 10.86
C ILE A 238 -6.27 10.91 11.24
N PHE A 239 -5.77 10.54 12.43
CA PHE A 239 -5.81 9.15 12.89
C PHE A 239 -7.23 8.66 13.21
N LEU A 240 -8.09 9.53 13.74
CA LEU A 240 -9.51 9.22 13.93
C LEU A 240 -10.19 8.95 12.59
N ASP A 241 -9.91 9.78 11.59
CA ASP A 241 -10.41 9.55 10.23
C ASP A 241 -9.85 8.27 9.60
N ILE A 242 -8.56 7.96 9.77
CA ILE A 242 -7.96 6.71 9.27
C ILE A 242 -8.63 5.49 9.93
N ALA A 243 -8.99 5.57 11.21
CA ALA A 243 -9.67 4.48 11.90
C ALA A 243 -11.03 4.18 11.26
N LEU A 244 -11.79 5.23 10.91
CA LEU A 244 -13.05 5.12 10.18
C LEU A 244 -12.86 4.47 8.80
N LEU A 245 -11.86 4.92 8.03
CA LEU A 245 -11.56 4.38 6.70
C LEU A 245 -11.19 2.88 6.74
N VAL A 246 -10.64 2.37 7.84
CA VAL A 246 -10.26 0.95 7.99
C VAL A 246 -11.47 0.08 8.30
N GLU A 247 -12.45 0.59 9.06
CA GLU A 247 -13.67 -0.14 9.40
C GLU A 247 -14.50 -0.48 8.15
N GLU A 248 -14.53 0.43 7.18
CA GLU A 248 -15.29 0.29 5.93
C GLU A 248 -14.65 -0.67 4.90
N GLN A 249 -13.37 -1.03 5.05
CA GLN A 249 -12.64 -1.86 4.06
C GLN A 249 -12.91 -3.37 4.16
N GLY A 250 -13.40 -3.87 5.29
CA GLY A 250 -13.61 -5.32 5.54
C GLY A 250 -14.57 -6.01 4.55
N PRO A 251 -15.77 -5.47 4.30
CA PRO A 251 -16.72 -6.03 3.31
C PRO A 251 -16.19 -6.00 1.87
N MET A 252 -15.34 -5.02 1.54
CA MET A 252 -14.83 -4.80 0.18
C MET A 252 -13.77 -5.83 -0.23
N LEU A 253 -12.82 -6.13 0.66
CA LEU A 253 -11.76 -7.13 0.42
C LEU A 253 -12.36 -8.51 0.13
N THR A 254 -13.40 -8.87 0.89
CA THR A 254 -14.15 -10.12 0.72
C THR A 254 -14.78 -10.20 -0.68
N SER A 255 -15.38 -9.10 -1.14
CA SER A 255 -16.03 -9.04 -2.45
C SER A 255 -15.03 -9.16 -3.61
N ILE A 256 -13.85 -8.55 -3.50
CA ILE A 256 -12.78 -8.67 -4.51
C ILE A 256 -12.26 -10.12 -4.57
N GLN A 257 -11.97 -10.72 -3.42
CA GLN A 257 -11.49 -12.10 -3.35
C GLN A 257 -12.49 -13.06 -3.99
N THR A 258 -13.78 -12.94 -3.63
CA THR A 258 -14.84 -13.78 -4.20
C THR A 258 -14.96 -13.61 -5.72
N ASN A 259 -14.82 -12.39 -6.25
CA ASN A 259 -14.95 -12.16 -7.69
C ASN A 259 -13.69 -12.56 -8.49
N VAL A 260 -12.50 -12.49 -7.89
CA VAL A 260 -11.28 -13.08 -8.47
C VAL A 260 -11.41 -14.60 -8.55
N GLN A 261 -11.89 -15.25 -7.49
CA GLN A 261 -12.17 -16.69 -7.49
C GLN A 261 -13.16 -17.07 -8.60
N LYS A 262 -14.28 -16.34 -8.74
CA LYS A 262 -15.23 -16.55 -9.83
C LYS A 262 -14.62 -16.35 -11.22
N THR A 263 -13.73 -15.37 -11.38
CA THR A 263 -13.05 -15.13 -12.66
C THR A 263 -12.13 -16.31 -13.00
N ASP A 264 -11.40 -16.84 -12.02
CA ASP A 264 -10.57 -18.04 -12.20
C ASP A 264 -11.43 -19.26 -12.59
N GLU A 265 -12.57 -19.46 -11.91
CA GLU A 265 -13.55 -20.50 -12.27
C GLU A 265 -14.04 -20.36 -13.72
N CYS A 266 -14.42 -19.16 -14.17
CA CYS A 266 -14.83 -18.89 -15.55
C CYS A 266 -13.71 -19.17 -16.56
N ILE A 267 -12.45 -18.82 -16.24
CA ILE A 267 -11.30 -19.09 -17.12
C ILE A 267 -11.06 -20.60 -17.25
N GLN A 268 -11.15 -21.35 -16.15
CA GLN A 268 -11.03 -22.82 -16.19
C GLN A 268 -12.10 -23.43 -17.10
N GLU A 269 -13.35 -22.97 -16.99
CA GLU A 269 -14.44 -23.42 -17.84
C GLU A 269 -14.19 -23.06 -19.32
N ALA A 270 -13.73 -21.83 -19.60
CA ALA A 270 -13.39 -21.38 -20.94
C ALA A 270 -12.26 -22.22 -21.57
N ILE A 271 -11.23 -22.58 -20.81
CA ILE A 271 -10.13 -23.45 -21.26
C ILE A 271 -10.67 -24.84 -21.63
N VAL A 272 -11.58 -25.41 -20.83
CA VAL A 272 -12.22 -26.70 -21.14
C VAL A 272 -13.03 -26.60 -22.44
N LYS A 273 -13.83 -25.54 -22.60
CA LYS A 273 -14.62 -25.30 -23.82
C LYS A 273 -13.73 -25.11 -25.06
N LEU A 274 -12.66 -24.33 -24.97
CA LEU A 274 -11.66 -24.17 -26.03
C LEU A 274 -10.97 -25.50 -26.38
N GLY A 275 -10.67 -26.33 -25.38
CA GLY A 275 -10.14 -27.68 -25.59
C GLY A 275 -11.10 -28.57 -26.39
N ARG A 276 -12.40 -28.49 -26.11
CA ARG A 276 -13.44 -29.19 -26.88
C ARG A 276 -13.55 -28.63 -28.30
N ALA A 277 -13.61 -27.30 -28.45
CA ALA A 277 -13.65 -26.63 -29.75
C ALA A 277 -12.47 -27.03 -30.65
N LYS A 278 -11.25 -27.09 -30.10
CA LYS A 278 -10.06 -27.55 -30.82
C LYS A 278 -10.16 -29.02 -31.25
N ARG A 279 -10.75 -29.89 -30.43
CA ARG A 279 -11.01 -31.29 -30.81
C ARG A 279 -12.03 -31.37 -31.94
N TYR A 280 -13.11 -30.59 -31.88
CA TYR A 280 -14.09 -30.51 -32.96
C TYR A 280 -13.50 -29.96 -34.26
N ASP A 281 -12.68 -28.91 -34.19
CA ASP A 281 -11.98 -28.36 -35.36
C ASP A 281 -11.02 -29.38 -36.00
N LYS A 282 -10.22 -30.06 -35.18
CA LYS A 282 -9.31 -31.12 -35.64
C LYS A 282 -10.06 -32.30 -36.26
N ASN A 283 -11.26 -32.59 -35.77
CA ASN A 283 -12.10 -33.67 -36.28
C ASN A 283 -13.13 -33.23 -37.32
N ASN A 284 -13.08 -31.97 -37.77
CA ASN A 284 -13.99 -31.45 -38.77
C ASN A 284 -13.80 -32.21 -40.10
N PRO A 285 -14.81 -32.98 -40.54
CA PRO A 285 -14.71 -33.82 -41.72
C PRO A 285 -14.52 -33.02 -43.01
N PHE A 286 -15.01 -31.77 -43.07
CA PHE A 286 -14.80 -30.89 -44.22
C PHE A 286 -13.34 -30.41 -44.30
N LYS A 287 -12.68 -30.08 -43.18
CA LYS A 287 -11.24 -29.79 -43.17
C LYS A 287 -10.40 -31.00 -43.57
N LYS A 288 -10.77 -32.20 -43.08
CA LYS A 288 -10.07 -33.45 -43.43
C LYS A 288 -10.28 -33.86 -44.91
N MET A 289 -11.47 -33.62 -45.47
CA MET A 289 -11.77 -33.92 -46.88
C MET A 289 -11.14 -32.93 -47.86
N PHE A 290 -11.11 -31.63 -47.55
CA PHE A 290 -10.57 -30.61 -48.45
C PHE A 290 -9.04 -30.45 -48.36
N CYS A 291 -8.40 -30.91 -47.27
CA CYS A 291 -6.93 -30.87 -47.12
C CYS A 291 -6.20 -31.85 -48.05
N SER A 292 -6.86 -32.91 -48.53
CA SER A 292 -6.31 -33.84 -49.53
C SER A 292 -6.50 -33.37 -50.98
N CYS A 293 -7.29 -32.32 -51.22
CA CYS A 293 -7.55 -31.79 -52.57
C CYS A 293 -6.91 -30.42 -52.86
N PHE A 294 -6.37 -29.72 -51.85
CA PHE A 294 -5.52 -28.54 -52.06
C PHE A 294 -4.30 -28.62 -51.13
N PRO A 295 -3.10 -28.94 -51.66
CA PRO A 295 -1.88 -28.75 -50.90
C PRO A 295 -1.71 -27.25 -50.67
N CYS A 296 -1.88 -26.80 -49.43
CA CYS A 296 -1.47 -25.46 -49.04
C CYS A 296 0.06 -25.42 -49.17
N TYR A 297 0.54 -24.69 -50.18
CA TYR A 297 1.95 -24.38 -50.36
C TYR A 297 2.33 -23.24 -49.40
N ASN A 298 3.44 -23.44 -48.69
CA ASN A 298 4.09 -22.65 -47.63
C ASN A 298 3.62 -22.94 -46.20
#